data_AF-A0A965CBL6-F1
#
_entry.id   AF-A0A965CBL6-F1
#
_cell.length_a   1.000
_cell.length_b   1.000
_cell.length_c   1.000
_cell.angle_alpha   90.00
_cell.angle_beta   90.00
_cell.angle_gamma   90.00
#
_symmetry.space_group_name_H-M   'P 1'
#
loop_
_entity.id
_entity.type
_entity.pdbx_description
1 polymer ?
#
loop_
_entity_poly.entity_id
_entity_poly.type
_entity_poly.pdbx_seq_one_letter_code
_entity_poly.pdbx_strand_id
1 'polypeptide(L)'
;MSSKLFWDSGSILAASLVIPLESVVSAKATDKLDLNSLGIRLGGTGLPGIAVLGHFRKKGTRIFCNWTKGQRVLTVELKNSKFDRLELGCSDPDELVKALVR
;
A
#
# COMPACT_ATOMS: atom_id res chain seq x y z
N MET A 1 -10.17 -29.32 -6.78
CA MET A 1 -10.49 -29.09 -5.36
C MET A 1 -10.70 -27.61 -5.15
N SER A 2 -11.87 -27.26 -4.63
CA SER A 2 -12.42 -25.91 -4.53
C SER A 2 -11.98 -25.25 -3.23
N SER A 3 -11.51 -24.00 -3.31
CA SER A 3 -11.60 -23.06 -2.19
C SER A 3 -12.05 -21.69 -2.72
N LYS A 4 -13.37 -21.58 -2.85
CA LYS A 4 -14.11 -20.31 -2.83
C LYS A 4 -13.75 -19.54 -1.56
N LEU A 5 -13.12 -18.37 -1.71
CA LEU A 5 -13.25 -17.25 -0.76
C LEU A 5 -13.47 -15.99 -1.60
N PHE A 6 -14.60 -16.01 -2.28
CA PHE A 6 -15.23 -14.91 -2.99
C PHE A 6 -16.44 -14.54 -2.14
N TRP A 7 -16.37 -13.42 -1.41
CA TRP A 7 -17.49 -12.83 -0.68
C TRP A 7 -17.42 -11.30 -0.80
N ASP A 8 -18.08 -10.83 -1.85
CA ASP A 8 -19.06 -9.74 -1.84
C ASP A 8 -18.78 -8.49 -1.02
N SER A 9 -18.06 -7.57 -1.65
CA SER A 9 -18.41 -6.15 -1.69
C SER A 9 -17.88 -5.58 -3.01
N GLY A 10 -18.80 -5.22 -3.89
CA GLY A 10 -18.53 -4.83 -5.27
C GLY A 10 -17.49 -3.72 -5.41
N SER A 11 -16.33 -4.07 -5.97
CA SER A 11 -15.44 -3.24 -6.78
C SER A 11 -14.22 -4.09 -7.16
N ILE A 12 -14.28 -4.83 -8.27
CA ILE A 12 -13.04 -5.17 -8.99
C ILE A 12 -12.66 -3.91 -9.77
N LEU A 13 -12.07 -2.95 -9.08
CA LEU A 13 -11.14 -2.04 -9.73
C LEU A 13 -9.78 -2.71 -9.60
N ALA A 14 -9.41 -3.51 -10.59
CA ALA A 14 -8.00 -3.71 -10.90
C ALA A 14 -7.45 -2.37 -11.44
N ALA A 15 -7.45 -1.34 -10.60
CA ALA A 15 -6.88 -0.05 -10.91
C ALA A 15 -5.36 -0.22 -10.78
N SER A 16 -4.68 -0.30 -11.93
CA SER A 16 -3.22 -0.17 -11.97
C SER A 16 -2.87 1.25 -11.53
N LEU A 17 -2.26 1.38 -10.35
CA LEU A 17 -1.70 2.64 -9.90
C LEU A 17 -0.34 2.83 -10.59
N VAL A 18 -0.29 3.70 -11.58
CA VAL A 18 0.95 4.09 -12.25
C VAL A 18 1.46 5.37 -11.58
N ILE A 19 2.67 5.31 -11.03
CA ILE A 19 3.34 6.44 -10.39
C ILE A 19 4.61 6.77 -11.19
N PRO A 20 4.76 8.00 -11.69
CA PRO A 20 6.00 8.43 -12.32
C PRO A 20 7.18 8.40 -11.33
N LEU A 21 8.36 7.98 -11.79
CA LEU A 21 9.52 7.83 -10.90
C LEU A 21 9.99 9.18 -10.33
N GLU A 22 9.80 10.28 -11.07
CA GLU A 22 10.10 11.64 -10.65
C GLU A 22 9.25 12.14 -9.47
N SER A 23 8.11 11.49 -9.22
CA SER A 23 7.27 11.75 -8.05
C SER A 23 7.83 11.08 -6.79
N VAL A 24 8.74 10.12 -6.89
CA VAL A 24 9.32 9.44 -5.73
C VAL A 24 10.30 10.35 -5.01
N VAL A 25 10.05 10.58 -3.73
CA VAL A 25 10.91 11.38 -2.85
C VAL A 25 11.84 10.48 -2.06
N SER A 26 11.31 9.37 -1.54
CA SER A 26 12.07 8.37 -0.81
C SER A 26 11.36 7.03 -0.83
N ALA A 27 12.13 5.96 -0.61
CA ALA A 27 11.61 4.62 -0.42
C ALA A 27 12.30 3.97 0.79
N LYS A 28 11.54 3.17 1.55
CA LYS A 28 12.03 2.47 2.74
C LYS A 28 11.40 1.08 2.86
N ALA A 29 12.24 0.10 3.19
CA ALA A 29 11.78 -1.23 3.57
C ALA A 29 11.47 -1.29 5.07
N THR A 30 10.38 -1.95 5.42
CA THR A 30 9.99 -2.24 6.80
C THR A 30 9.44 -3.66 6.90
N ASP A 31 9.67 -4.32 8.04
CA ASP A 31 9.32 -5.74 8.17
C ASP A 31 7.82 -5.97 8.40
N LYS A 32 7.12 -4.98 8.97
CA LYS A 32 5.70 -5.08 9.31
C LYS A 32 4.99 -3.77 9.03
N LEU A 33 3.74 -3.89 8.59
CA LEU A 33 2.84 -2.76 8.43
C LEU A 33 2.48 -2.17 9.80
N ASP A 34 2.81 -0.91 10.04
CA ASP A 34 2.29 -0.16 11.18
C ASP A 34 0.90 0.39 10.84
N LEU A 35 -0.16 -0.27 11.33
CA LEU A 35 -1.55 0.16 11.13
C LEU A 35 -1.83 1.55 11.74
N ASN A 36 -1.13 1.92 12.82
CA ASN A 36 -1.30 3.24 13.43
C ASN A 36 -0.70 4.34 12.54
N SER A 37 0.24 4.00 11.66
CA SER A 37 0.82 4.93 10.69
C SER A 37 -0.19 5.34 9.60
N LEU A 38 -1.22 4.53 9.33
CA LEU A 38 -2.19 4.75 8.26
C LEU A 38 -3.22 5.83 8.62
N GLY A 39 -3.64 5.90 9.88
CA GLY A 39 -4.66 6.85 10.33
C GLY A 39 -6.09 6.42 9.94
N ILE A 40 -6.91 7.38 9.51
CA ILE A 40 -8.34 7.15 9.26
C ILE A 40 -8.51 6.48 7.89
N ARG A 41 -9.21 5.35 7.85
CA ARG A 41 -9.58 4.68 6.58
C ARG A 41 -10.70 5.45 5.90
N LEU A 42 -10.46 5.87 4.66
CA LEU A 42 -11.44 6.58 3.84
C LEU A 42 -12.21 5.66 2.89
N GLY A 43 -11.66 4.49 2.58
CA GLY A 43 -12.32 3.48 1.76
C GLY A 43 -11.39 2.33 1.37
N GLY A 44 -11.95 1.28 0.79
CA GLY A 44 -11.22 0.11 0.29
C GLY A 44 -11.67 -1.20 0.91
N THR A 45 -11.12 -2.30 0.40
CA THR A 45 -11.49 -3.67 0.74
C THR A 45 -10.40 -4.29 1.59
N GLY A 46 -10.72 -4.92 2.71
CA GLY A 46 -9.68 -5.56 3.51
C GLY A 46 -10.23 -6.21 4.76
N LEU A 47 -9.66 -7.35 5.11
CA LEU A 47 -10.01 -8.12 6.30
C LEU A 47 -9.01 -7.76 7.41
N PRO A 48 -9.46 -7.16 8.54
CA PRO A 48 -8.59 -6.77 9.64
C PRO A 48 -7.66 -7.93 10.05
N GLY A 49 -6.35 -7.67 10.07
CA GLY A 49 -5.33 -8.66 10.44
C GLY A 49 -4.88 -9.62 9.35
N ILE A 50 -5.53 -9.63 8.18
CA ILE A 50 -5.20 -10.52 7.04
C ILE A 50 -4.79 -9.73 5.80
N ALA A 51 -5.57 -8.72 5.42
CA ALA A 51 -5.28 -7.90 4.26
C ALA A 51 -5.75 -6.46 4.48
N VAL A 52 -4.91 -5.51 4.11
CA VAL A 52 -5.17 -4.07 4.20
C VAL A 52 -5.00 -3.48 2.81
N LEU A 53 -6.12 -3.33 2.11
CA LEU A 53 -6.18 -2.64 0.83
C LEU A 53 -7.13 -1.43 0.94
N GLY A 54 -6.63 -0.25 0.59
CA GLY A 54 -7.46 0.94 0.58
C GLY A 54 -6.74 2.27 0.73
N HIS A 55 -7.58 3.30 0.89
CA HIS A 55 -7.19 4.68 1.06
C HIS A 55 -7.28 5.08 2.52
N PHE A 56 -6.25 5.77 2.98
CA PHE A 56 -6.14 6.26 4.34
C PHE A 56 -5.72 7.73 4.34
N ARG A 57 -6.02 8.41 5.44
CA ARG A 57 -5.59 9.79 5.65
C ARG A 57 -5.12 9.99 7.08
N LYS A 58 -3.92 10.55 7.23
CA LYS A 58 -3.34 10.89 8.53
C LYS A 58 -2.76 12.29 8.49
N LYS A 59 -3.26 13.20 9.33
CA LYS A 59 -2.76 14.58 9.44
C LYS A 59 -2.61 15.31 8.08
N GLY A 60 -3.54 15.08 7.15
CA GLY A 60 -3.51 15.69 5.81
C GLY A 60 -2.81 14.85 4.73
N THR A 61 -1.94 13.91 5.10
CA THR A 61 -1.27 12.97 4.19
C THR A 61 -2.24 11.94 3.64
N ARG A 62 -2.30 11.82 2.31
CA ARG A 62 -3.09 10.81 1.57
C ARG A 62 -2.24 9.55 1.40
N ILE A 63 -2.72 8.45 1.94
CA ILE A 63 -1.97 7.19 1.98
C ILE A 63 -2.75 6.14 1.20
N PHE A 64 -2.07 5.42 0.32
CA PHE A 64 -2.59 4.20 -0.28
C PHE A 64 -1.87 3.00 0.32
N CYS A 65 -2.63 2.03 0.83
CA CYS A 65 -2.08 0.80 1.37
C CYS A 65 -2.58 -0.39 0.55
N ASN A 66 -1.67 -1.28 0.18
CA ASN A 66 -1.98 -2.60 -0.34
C ASN A 66 -1.02 -3.61 0.28
N TRP A 67 -1.44 -4.28 1.33
CA TRP A 67 -0.61 -5.23 2.07
C TRP A 67 -1.42 -6.46 2.47
N THR A 68 -0.77 -7.61 2.48
CA THR A 68 -1.33 -8.87 3.00
C THR A 68 -0.40 -9.49 4.04
N LYS A 69 -0.98 -10.25 4.97
CA LYS A 69 -0.26 -10.91 6.05
C LYS A 69 0.86 -11.80 5.50
N GLY A 70 2.06 -11.62 6.05
CA GLY A 70 3.26 -12.36 5.65
C GLY A 70 4.16 -11.60 4.68
N GLN A 71 3.71 -10.46 4.14
CA GLN A 71 4.55 -9.60 3.32
C GLN A 71 5.31 -8.58 4.18
N ARG A 72 6.53 -8.25 3.75
CA ARG A 72 7.23 -7.04 4.19
C ARG A 72 6.65 -5.83 3.45
N VAL A 73 6.94 -4.64 3.94
CA VAL A 73 6.32 -3.41 3.44
C VAL A 73 7.37 -2.50 2.82
N LEU A 74 7.09 -2.06 1.60
CA LEU A 74 7.75 -0.96 0.95
C LEU A 74 6.93 0.30 1.18
N THR A 75 7.50 1.24 1.95
CA THR A 75 6.95 2.58 2.12
C THR A 75 7.58 3.49 1.08
N VAL A 76 6.75 4.17 0.28
CA VAL A 76 7.22 5.14 -0.73
C VAL A 76 6.59 6.49 -0.45
N GLU A 77 7.41 7.52 -0.22
CA GLU A 77 6.95 8.90 -0.10
C GLU A 77 6.95 9.55 -1.48
N LEU A 78 5.87 10.25 -1.80
CA LEU A 78 5.61 10.84 -3.11
C LEU A 78 5.39 12.36 -3.01
N LYS A 79 5.75 13.06 -4.08
CA LYS A 79 5.39 14.46 -4.32
C LYS A 79 4.59 14.57 -5.62
N ASN A 80 3.77 15.62 -5.73
CA ASN A 80 3.00 15.94 -6.93
C ASN A 80 2.16 14.76 -7.46
N SER A 81 1.66 13.91 -6.55
CA SER A 81 0.87 12.72 -6.88
C SER A 81 -0.48 12.73 -6.16
N LYS A 82 -1.38 11.81 -6.58
CA LYS A 82 -2.68 11.59 -5.94
C LYS A 82 -2.54 11.15 -4.49
N PHE A 83 -1.51 10.36 -4.20
CA PHE A 83 -1.15 9.96 -2.85
C PHE A 83 0.18 10.61 -2.49
N ASP A 84 0.32 10.91 -1.21
CA ASP A 84 1.54 11.44 -0.63
C ASP A 84 2.42 10.30 -0.12
N ARG A 85 1.83 9.14 0.23
CA ARG A 85 2.55 7.94 0.66
C ARG A 85 1.90 6.65 0.17
N LEU A 86 2.73 5.66 -0.17
CA LEU A 86 2.32 4.30 -0.48
C LEU A 86 2.87 3.34 0.57
N GLU A 87 2.05 2.37 0.99
CA GLU A 87 2.44 1.23 1.83
C GLU A 87 2.14 -0.06 1.07
N LEU A 88 3.17 -0.68 0.49
CA LEU A 88 3.02 -1.80 -0.44
C LEU A 88 3.61 -3.09 0.14
N GLY A 89 2.79 -4.12 0.26
CA GLY A 89 3.21 -5.46 0.62
C GLY A 89 3.98 -6.11 -0.53
N CYS A 90 5.21 -6.51 -0.27
CA CYS A 90 6.06 -7.21 -1.23
C CYS A 90 6.98 -8.23 -0.54
N SER A 91 7.50 -9.18 -1.33
CA SER A 91 8.40 -10.22 -0.81
C SER A 91 9.82 -9.69 -0.58
N ASP A 92 10.27 -8.75 -1.41
CA ASP A 92 11.62 -8.16 -1.34
C ASP A 92 11.58 -6.64 -1.51
N PRO A 93 11.24 -5.89 -0.43
CA PRO A 93 11.25 -4.43 -0.47
C PRO A 93 12.66 -3.85 -0.59
N ASP A 94 13.71 -4.55 -0.15
CA ASP A 94 15.08 -4.02 -0.13
C ASP A 94 15.63 -3.85 -1.54
N GLU A 95 15.38 -4.83 -2.42
CA GLU A 95 15.72 -4.70 -3.85
C GLU A 95 14.94 -3.57 -4.53
N LEU A 96 13.67 -3.37 -4.18
CA LEU A 96 12.87 -2.28 -4.72
C LEU A 96 13.34 -0.90 -4.25
N VAL A 97 13.79 -0.78 -3.01
CA VAL A 97 14.39 0.47 -2.50
C VAL A 97 15.61 0.84 -3.33
N LYS A 98 16.51 -0.11 -3.62
CA LYS A 98 17.70 0.13 -4.45
C LYS A 98 17.34 0.56 -5.87
N ALA A 99 16.24 0.05 -6.42
CA ALA A 99 15.79 0.41 -7.76
C ALA A 99 15.17 1.82 -7.83
N LEU A 100 14.51 2.26 -6.74
CA LEU A 100 13.79 3.53 -6.66
C LEU A 100 14.68 4.69 -6.21
N VAL A 101 15.65 4.43 -5.35
CA VAL A 101 16.62 5.42 -4.85
C VAL A 101 17.91 5.26 -5.65
N ARG A 102 18.00 5.97 -6.78
CA ARG A 102 19.20 6.04 -7.62
C ARG A 102 19.96 7.34 -7.38
#